data_AF-A0A957IG58-F1
#
_entry.id   AF-A0A957IG58-F1
#
_cell.length_a   1.000
_cell.length_b   1.000
_cell.length_c   1.000
_cell.angle_alpha   90.00
_cell.angle_beta   90.00
_cell.angle_gamma   90.00
#
_symmetry.space_group_name_H-M   'P 1'
#
loop_
_entity.id
_entity.type
_entity.pdbx_description
1 polymer ?
#
loop_
_entity_poly.entity_id
_entity_poly.type
_entity_poly.pdbx_seq_one_letter_code
_entity_poly.pdbx_strand_id
1 'polypeptide(L)'
;MSIGPTTKSIAEMVAERPSVDNQDVFNALWNITTELKEKVFARFDLQPDPCSAAYQPYGGGDNGPQGFLSTFAGSEIDWLVYSWIGTPNTSFTNMHLTIHVGPQYDIPHFGFALGTAPDIFMYMDYLPRTDLWSDVSYLDKYYTGTNERFLQFQSDGRFSPFVSQDMSMRLYQSPTSNCYMVPPTDETTAIIRATAHEMIDRWLGWF
;
A
#
# COMPACT_ATOMS: atom_id res chain seq x y z
N MET A 1 -22.27 -14.39 4.42
CA MET A 1 -22.64 -13.13 5.11
C MET A 1 -21.64 -12.09 4.62
N SER A 2 -22.07 -11.07 3.88
CA SER A 2 -21.14 -9.99 3.50
C SER A 2 -20.76 -9.23 4.77
N ILE A 3 -19.46 -9.12 5.04
CA ILE A 3 -18.94 -8.31 6.14
C ILE A 3 -19.10 -6.86 5.69
N GLY A 4 -19.92 -6.08 6.39
CA GLY A 4 -20.14 -4.66 6.08
C GLY A 4 -18.84 -3.84 6.15
N PRO A 5 -18.86 -2.60 5.64
CA PRO A 5 -17.68 -1.74 5.67
C PRO A 5 -17.23 -1.46 7.10
N THR A 6 -15.93 -1.43 7.31
CA THR A 6 -15.32 -1.08 8.60
C THR A 6 -15.05 0.43 8.65
N THR A 7 -15.70 1.12 9.58
CA THR A 7 -15.54 2.57 9.84
C THR A 7 -14.72 2.89 11.10
N LYS A 8 -14.28 1.84 11.81
CA LYS A 8 -13.40 1.97 12.98
C LYS A 8 -12.03 2.48 12.54
N SER A 9 -11.41 3.32 13.36
CA SER A 9 -10.01 3.67 13.20
C SER A 9 -9.11 2.47 13.48
N ILE A 10 -7.89 2.52 12.95
CA ILE A 10 -6.82 1.57 13.27
C ILE A 10 -6.58 1.51 14.78
N ALA A 11 -6.61 2.65 15.46
CA ALA A 11 -6.43 2.72 16.91
C ALA A 11 -7.55 1.97 17.68
N GLU A 12 -8.81 2.12 17.26
CA GLU A 12 -9.93 1.38 17.84
C GLU A 12 -9.77 -0.14 17.59
N MET A 13 -9.37 -0.56 16.39
CA MET A 13 -9.17 -1.99 16.10
C MET A 13 -8.04 -2.62 16.92
N VAL A 14 -6.94 -1.88 17.11
CA VAL A 14 -5.82 -2.31 17.96
C VAL A 14 -6.25 -2.37 19.42
N ALA A 15 -7.06 -1.40 19.89
CA ALA A 15 -7.58 -1.39 21.26
C ALA A 15 -8.53 -2.57 21.55
N GLU A 16 -9.30 -3.03 20.57
CA GLU A 16 -10.20 -4.19 20.70
C GLU A 16 -9.44 -5.52 20.78
N ARG A 17 -8.27 -5.60 20.15
CA ARG A 17 -7.42 -6.79 20.11
C ARG A 17 -5.95 -6.40 20.33
N PRO A 18 -5.59 -6.02 21.57
CA PRO A 18 -4.23 -5.59 21.89
C PRO A 18 -3.27 -6.79 21.95
N SER A 19 -2.00 -6.53 21.67
CA SER A 19 -0.90 -7.50 21.84
C SER A 19 -1.02 -8.79 21.03
N VAL A 20 -1.55 -8.72 19.81
CA VAL A 20 -1.51 -9.82 18.83
C VAL A 20 -0.11 -9.88 18.23
N ASP A 21 0.55 -11.03 18.35
CA ASP A 21 1.82 -11.27 17.69
C ASP A 21 1.58 -11.49 16.19
N ASN A 22 2.06 -10.55 15.38
CA ASN A 22 1.91 -10.53 13.93
C ASN A 22 3.26 -10.67 13.22
N GLN A 23 4.31 -11.18 13.89
CA GLN A 23 5.66 -11.23 13.32
C GLN A 23 5.72 -11.96 11.97
N ASP A 24 5.06 -13.10 11.84
CA ASP A 24 5.06 -13.88 10.60
C ASP A 24 4.28 -13.18 9.47
N VAL A 25 3.13 -12.58 9.80
CA VAL A 25 2.33 -11.79 8.85
C VAL A 25 3.13 -10.57 8.39
N PHE A 26 3.77 -9.86 9.32
CA PHE A 26 4.67 -8.75 9.02
C PHE A 26 5.78 -9.17 8.04
N ASN A 27 6.47 -10.27 8.32
CA ASN A 27 7.54 -10.78 7.45
C ASN A 27 7.01 -11.07 6.03
N ALA A 28 5.83 -11.69 5.92
CA ALA A 28 5.22 -11.98 4.63
C ALA A 28 4.85 -10.71 3.84
N LEU A 29 4.19 -9.75 4.49
CA LEU A 29 3.78 -8.48 3.85
C LEU A 29 4.98 -7.60 3.50
N TRP A 30 6.01 -7.58 4.35
CA TRP A 30 7.25 -6.84 4.08
C TRP A 30 8.02 -7.46 2.92
N ASN A 31 8.05 -8.78 2.84
CA ASN A 31 8.64 -9.49 1.70
C ASN A 31 7.92 -9.13 0.39
N ILE A 32 6.58 -9.10 0.37
CA ILE A 32 5.81 -8.64 -0.81
C ILE A 32 6.25 -7.21 -1.20
N THR A 33 6.26 -6.29 -0.23
CA THR A 33 6.65 -4.88 -0.46
C THR A 33 8.06 -4.77 -1.05
N THR A 34 8.98 -5.60 -0.55
CA THR A 34 10.38 -5.67 -1.00
C THR A 34 10.48 -6.14 -2.45
N GLU A 35 9.73 -7.18 -2.83
CA GLU A 35 9.72 -7.71 -4.19
C GLU A 35 9.17 -6.68 -5.19
N LEU A 36 8.13 -5.92 -4.83
CA LEU A 36 7.64 -4.82 -5.68
C LEU A 36 8.71 -3.75 -5.88
N LYS A 37 9.39 -3.33 -4.79
CA LYS A 37 10.51 -2.38 -4.87
C LYS A 37 11.60 -2.90 -5.79
N GLU A 38 11.95 -4.18 -5.70
CA GLU A 38 12.97 -4.80 -6.56
C GLU A 38 12.60 -4.75 -8.05
N LYS A 39 11.33 -4.96 -8.41
CA LYS A 39 10.87 -4.77 -9.79
C LYS A 39 11.08 -3.34 -10.29
N VAL A 40 10.84 -2.35 -9.45
CA VAL A 40 11.06 -0.93 -9.79
C VAL A 40 12.56 -0.65 -9.99
N PHE A 41 13.40 -1.15 -9.09
CA PHE A 41 14.86 -1.00 -9.17
C PHE A 41 15.46 -1.73 -10.39
N ALA A 42 14.82 -2.80 -10.86
CA ALA A 42 15.23 -3.49 -12.07
C ALA A 42 14.94 -2.68 -13.35
N ARG A 43 13.95 -1.76 -13.31
CA ARG A 43 13.53 -0.94 -14.46
C ARG A 43 14.14 0.46 -14.48
N PHE A 44 14.43 1.04 -13.31
CA PHE A 44 14.88 2.44 -13.20
C PHE A 44 16.22 2.55 -12.48
N ASP A 45 17.04 3.51 -12.92
CA ASP A 45 18.23 3.92 -12.18
C ASP A 45 17.81 4.89 -11.06
N LEU A 46 17.79 4.39 -9.83
CA LEU A 46 17.37 5.12 -8.64
C LEU A 46 18.54 5.30 -7.68
N GLN A 47 18.74 6.53 -7.24
CA GLN A 47 19.77 6.91 -6.29
C GLN A 47 19.14 7.17 -4.91
N PRO A 48 19.77 6.75 -3.82
CA PRO A 48 19.27 7.03 -2.47
C PRO A 48 19.24 8.54 -2.22
N ASP A 49 18.14 9.01 -1.65
CA ASP A 49 18.00 10.41 -1.22
C ASP A 49 18.60 10.56 0.20
N PRO A 50 19.62 11.42 0.38
CA PRO A 50 20.33 11.58 1.66
C PRO A 50 19.43 11.92 2.86
N CYS A 51 18.22 12.46 2.63
CA CYS A 51 17.31 12.81 3.72
C CYS A 51 16.91 11.61 4.59
N SER A 52 16.97 10.39 4.04
CA SER A 52 16.58 9.16 4.73
C SER A 52 17.73 8.41 5.42
N ALA A 53 18.98 8.87 5.28
CA ALA A 53 20.16 8.12 5.71
C ALA A 53 20.17 7.79 7.22
N ALA A 54 19.56 8.64 8.05
CA ALA A 54 19.49 8.45 9.50
C ALA A 54 18.38 7.47 9.95
N TYR A 55 17.54 6.97 9.03
CA TYR A 55 16.33 6.22 9.34
C TYR A 55 16.39 4.76 8.85
N GLN A 56 17.59 4.18 8.72
CA GLN A 56 17.83 2.85 8.15
C GLN A 56 18.69 1.96 9.07
N PRO A 57 18.14 1.37 10.15
CA PRO A 57 16.81 1.52 10.72
C PRO A 57 16.73 2.68 11.76
N TYR A 58 15.54 2.92 12.31
CA TYR A 58 15.32 3.78 13.48
C TYR A 58 14.43 3.07 14.53
N GLY A 59 14.49 3.49 15.79
CA GLY A 59 13.64 2.92 16.84
C GLY A 59 14.20 3.00 18.25
N GLY A 60 13.35 2.70 19.23
CA GLY A 60 13.68 2.71 20.66
C GLY A 60 13.85 1.31 21.24
N GLY A 61 15.05 0.72 21.12
CA GLY A 61 15.41 -0.55 21.77
C GLY A 61 14.56 -1.78 21.39
N ASP A 62 14.80 -2.91 22.07
CA ASP A 62 14.27 -4.23 21.67
C ASP A 62 12.74 -4.40 21.83
N ASN A 63 12.05 -3.49 22.54
CA ASN A 63 10.62 -3.59 22.84
C ASN A 63 9.81 -2.31 22.56
N GLY A 64 10.43 -1.29 21.94
CA GLY A 64 9.73 -0.05 21.57
C GLY A 64 9.25 -0.07 20.11
N PRO A 65 8.54 0.99 19.68
CA PRO A 65 8.30 1.23 18.27
C PRO A 65 9.63 1.27 17.49
N GLN A 66 9.65 0.55 16.38
CA GLN A 66 10.77 0.48 15.45
C GLN A 66 10.29 0.89 14.06
N GLY A 67 11.25 1.16 13.18
CA GLY A 67 10.93 1.41 11.80
C GLY A 67 12.16 1.45 10.91
N PHE A 68 11.85 1.61 9.63
CA PHE A 68 12.80 1.73 8.55
C PHE A 68 12.24 2.73 7.55
N LEU A 69 13.07 3.61 7.04
CA LEU A 69 12.71 4.55 5.98
C LEU A 69 13.90 4.70 5.05
N SER A 70 13.69 4.34 3.78
CA SER A 70 14.62 4.63 2.70
C SER A 70 13.87 5.31 1.57
N THR A 71 14.44 6.40 1.07
CA THR A 71 13.89 7.17 -0.04
C THR A 71 14.87 7.19 -1.20
N PHE A 72 14.34 7.26 -2.42
CA PHE A 72 15.13 7.21 -3.64
C PHE A 72 14.54 8.14 -4.70
N ALA A 73 15.37 8.63 -5.61
CA ALA A 73 14.97 9.46 -6.74
C ALA A 73 15.75 9.07 -8.00
N GLY A 74 15.19 9.39 -9.17
CA GLY A 74 15.80 9.13 -10.47
C GLY A 74 15.26 10.08 -11.54
N SER A 75 15.65 9.87 -12.79
CA SER A 75 15.18 10.72 -13.90
C SER A 75 13.69 10.53 -14.21
N GLU A 76 13.18 9.30 -14.11
CA GLU A 76 11.79 8.93 -14.40
C GLU A 76 10.89 8.90 -13.17
N ILE A 77 11.49 8.69 -11.99
CA ILE A 77 10.82 8.58 -10.70
C ILE A 77 11.25 9.77 -9.85
N ASP A 78 10.32 10.68 -9.57
CA ASP A 78 10.58 11.88 -8.78
C ASP A 78 10.96 11.50 -7.33
N TRP A 79 10.16 10.61 -6.73
CA TRP A 79 10.43 10.17 -5.37
C TRP A 79 9.77 8.82 -5.03
N LEU A 80 10.58 7.86 -4.61
CA LEU A 80 10.15 6.57 -4.10
C LEU A 80 10.38 6.52 -2.59
N VAL A 81 9.35 6.14 -1.84
CA VAL A 81 9.39 5.90 -0.39
C VAL A 81 9.21 4.41 -0.15
N TYR A 82 10.16 3.80 0.55
CA TYR A 82 10.10 2.41 1.00
C TYR A 82 10.36 2.38 2.51
N SER A 83 9.31 2.06 3.28
CA SER A 83 9.35 2.23 4.74
C SER A 83 8.46 1.26 5.47
N TRP A 84 8.74 1.08 6.77
CA TRP A 84 7.78 0.54 7.71
C TRP A 84 7.94 1.19 9.09
N ILE A 85 6.88 1.13 9.88
CA ILE A 85 6.87 1.52 11.29
C ILE A 85 5.95 0.59 12.09
N GLY A 86 6.32 0.32 13.33
CA GLY A 86 5.44 -0.37 14.28
C GLY A 86 6.19 -1.27 15.24
N THR A 87 5.44 -2.22 15.79
CA THR A 87 5.91 -3.20 16.76
C THR A 87 5.25 -4.53 16.39
N PRO A 88 5.87 -5.35 15.51
CA PRO A 88 5.25 -6.55 14.95
C PRO A 88 4.70 -7.54 16.00
N ASN A 89 5.30 -7.58 17.18
CA ASN A 89 4.89 -8.46 18.28
C ASN A 89 3.75 -7.89 19.16
N THR A 90 3.25 -6.66 18.91
CA THR A 90 2.14 -6.05 19.69
C THR A 90 1.07 -5.38 18.83
N SER A 91 0.58 -6.09 17.81
CA SER A 91 -0.58 -5.77 16.93
C SER A 91 -0.36 -4.84 15.75
N PHE A 92 0.42 -3.76 15.86
CA PHE A 92 0.45 -2.72 14.82
C PHE A 92 1.74 -2.66 14.01
N THR A 93 1.58 -2.71 12.70
CA THR A 93 2.63 -2.38 11.72
C THR A 93 2.03 -1.64 10.54
N ASN A 94 2.81 -0.77 9.90
CA ASN A 94 2.44 -0.06 8.70
C ASN A 94 3.65 -0.01 7.76
N MET A 95 3.49 -0.50 6.54
CA MET A 95 4.52 -0.67 5.51
C MET A 95 4.09 0.08 4.26
N HIS A 96 4.99 0.86 3.66
CA HIS A 96 4.71 1.69 2.50
C HIS A 96 5.68 1.42 1.37
N LEU A 97 5.13 1.37 0.16
CA LEU A 97 5.83 1.61 -1.09
C LEU A 97 5.05 2.66 -1.87
N THR A 98 5.47 3.91 -1.81
CA THR A 98 4.83 5.01 -2.57
C THR A 98 5.80 5.51 -3.62
N ILE A 99 5.35 5.65 -4.87
CA ILE A 99 6.21 6.01 -6.00
C ILE A 99 5.59 7.17 -6.77
N HIS A 100 6.23 8.34 -6.66
CA HIS A 100 5.89 9.54 -7.41
C HIS A 100 6.64 9.53 -8.74
N VAL A 101 5.87 9.66 -9.82
CA VAL A 101 6.37 9.66 -11.20
C VAL A 101 6.84 11.07 -11.55
N GLY A 102 7.93 11.16 -12.32
CA GLY A 102 8.45 12.41 -12.84
C GLY A 102 7.42 13.22 -13.66
N PRO A 103 7.61 14.55 -13.73
CA PRO A 103 6.66 15.46 -14.38
C PRO A 103 6.54 15.28 -15.90
N GLN A 104 7.48 14.59 -16.54
CA GLN A 104 7.47 14.31 -17.98
C GLN A 104 6.44 13.27 -18.42
N TYR A 105 5.87 12.51 -17.48
CA TYR A 105 4.83 11.52 -17.73
C TYR A 105 3.48 12.00 -17.21
N ASP A 106 2.40 11.53 -17.82
CA ASP A 106 1.03 11.65 -17.32
C ASP A 106 0.56 10.38 -16.60
N ILE A 107 1.48 9.52 -16.17
CA ILE A 107 1.16 8.23 -15.54
C ILE A 107 0.76 8.45 -14.07
N PRO A 108 -0.29 7.78 -13.54
CA PRO A 108 -0.62 7.81 -12.11
C PRO A 108 0.57 7.49 -11.20
N HIS A 109 0.58 8.00 -9.97
CA HIS A 109 1.55 7.53 -8.98
C HIS A 109 1.16 6.15 -8.47
N PHE A 110 2.12 5.40 -7.91
CA PHE A 110 1.84 4.10 -7.31
C PHE A 110 1.67 4.27 -5.80
N GLY A 111 0.46 4.02 -5.30
CA GLY A 111 0.13 4.03 -3.88
C GLY A 111 0.00 2.62 -3.36
N PHE A 112 0.86 2.23 -2.41
CA PHE A 112 0.82 0.90 -1.83
C PHE A 112 1.17 0.95 -0.34
N ALA A 113 0.26 0.43 0.48
CA ALA A 113 0.51 0.21 1.89
C ALA A 113 -0.09 -1.11 2.36
N LEU A 114 0.67 -1.82 3.17
CA LEU A 114 0.25 -3.02 3.89
C LEU A 114 0.51 -2.81 5.37
N GLY A 115 -0.26 -3.47 6.22
CA GLY A 115 -0.05 -3.34 7.66
C GLY A 115 -0.83 -4.37 8.44
N THR A 116 -0.71 -4.30 9.76
CA THR A 116 -1.45 -5.15 10.69
C THR A 116 -2.18 -4.27 11.69
N ALA A 117 -3.47 -4.52 11.88
CA ALA A 117 -4.32 -3.79 12.83
C ALA A 117 -5.54 -4.57 13.32
N PRO A 118 -5.39 -5.65 14.10
CA PRO A 118 -4.42 -6.75 13.96
C PRO A 118 -4.74 -7.71 12.80
N ASP A 119 -5.85 -7.52 12.07
CA ASP A 119 -6.02 -8.11 10.74
C ASP A 119 -5.09 -7.39 9.74
N ILE A 120 -4.98 -7.90 8.51
CA ILE A 120 -4.20 -7.22 7.46
C ILE A 120 -4.95 -5.96 7.03
N PHE A 121 -4.28 -4.82 7.14
CA PHE A 121 -4.66 -3.61 6.42
C PHE A 121 -4.05 -3.68 5.01
N MET A 122 -4.89 -3.51 4.00
CA MET A 122 -4.50 -3.50 2.59
C MET A 122 -4.92 -2.18 1.95
N TYR A 123 -3.97 -1.47 1.35
CA TYR A 123 -4.20 -0.32 0.49
C TYR A 123 -3.36 -0.45 -0.79
N MET A 124 -4.01 -0.47 -1.95
CA MET A 124 -3.34 -0.47 -3.26
C MET A 124 -4.11 0.41 -4.23
N ASP A 125 -3.41 1.34 -4.88
CA ASP A 125 -4.04 2.32 -5.74
C ASP A 125 -3.08 2.86 -6.82
N TYR A 126 -3.69 3.34 -7.90
CA TYR A 126 -3.03 4.24 -8.83
C TYR A 126 -3.52 5.65 -8.52
N LEU A 127 -2.64 6.49 -7.95
CA LEU A 127 -3.05 7.82 -7.52
C LEU A 127 -3.17 8.72 -8.76
N PRO A 128 -4.37 9.25 -9.06
CA PRO A 128 -4.57 10.07 -10.25
C PRO A 128 -3.81 11.39 -10.14
N ARG A 129 -3.26 11.85 -11.27
CA ARG A 129 -2.59 13.16 -11.38
C ARG A 129 -3.46 14.23 -12.03
N THR A 130 -4.71 13.88 -12.33
CA THR A 130 -5.74 14.75 -12.89
C THR A 130 -7.05 14.54 -12.13
N ASP A 131 -7.99 15.45 -12.29
CA ASP A 131 -9.36 15.24 -11.83
C ASP A 131 -10.09 14.29 -12.80
N LEU A 132 -10.43 13.09 -12.32
CA LEU A 132 -11.01 12.02 -13.14
C LEU A 132 -12.43 12.33 -13.66
N TRP A 133 -13.11 13.31 -13.08
CA TRP A 133 -14.44 13.74 -13.55
C TRP A 133 -14.36 14.67 -14.77
N SER A 134 -13.32 15.49 -14.84
CA SER A 134 -13.08 16.41 -15.95
C SER A 134 -12.21 15.81 -17.06
N ASP A 135 -11.34 14.84 -16.74
CA ASP A 135 -10.49 14.15 -17.70
C ASP A 135 -10.87 12.67 -17.88
N VAL A 136 -11.95 12.45 -18.64
CA VAL A 136 -12.45 11.11 -18.94
C VAL A 136 -11.44 10.30 -19.78
N SER A 137 -10.59 10.96 -20.58
CA SER A 137 -9.58 10.27 -21.38
C SER A 137 -8.51 9.61 -20.52
N TYR A 138 -8.11 10.29 -19.43
CA TYR A 138 -7.20 9.75 -18.43
C TYR A 138 -7.84 8.61 -17.63
N LEU A 139 -9.11 8.78 -17.23
CA LEU A 139 -9.90 7.72 -16.60
C LEU A 139 -9.93 6.45 -17.46
N ASP A 140 -10.26 6.60 -18.74
CA ASP A 140 -10.35 5.48 -19.69
C ASP A 140 -9.01 4.78 -19.89
N LYS A 141 -7.93 5.57 -20.02
CA LYS A 141 -6.57 5.05 -20.24
C LYS A 141 -6.07 4.21 -19.07
N TYR A 142 -6.28 4.67 -17.83
CA TYR A 142 -5.61 4.10 -16.66
C TYR A 142 -6.52 3.28 -15.72
N TYR A 143 -7.82 3.56 -15.68
CA TYR A 143 -8.71 3.00 -14.64
C TYR A 143 -9.74 2.02 -15.17
N THR A 144 -10.21 2.15 -16.42
CA THR A 144 -11.24 1.24 -16.96
C THR A 144 -10.81 -0.23 -16.90
N GLY A 145 -9.55 -0.52 -17.22
CA GLY A 145 -9.01 -1.89 -17.12
C GLY A 145 -8.80 -2.40 -15.68
N THR A 146 -8.96 -1.57 -14.67
CA THR A 146 -8.78 -1.93 -13.24
C THR A 146 -10.10 -2.27 -12.55
N ASN A 147 -11.23 -1.90 -13.15
CA ASN A 147 -12.56 -2.02 -12.54
C ASN A 147 -12.96 -3.47 -12.24
N GLU A 148 -12.58 -4.42 -13.09
CA GLU A 148 -12.90 -5.84 -12.86
C GLU A 148 -12.31 -6.35 -11.53
N ARG A 149 -11.04 -6.04 -11.27
CA ARG A 149 -10.36 -6.43 -10.02
C ARG A 149 -11.02 -5.78 -8.81
N PHE A 150 -11.39 -4.50 -8.91
CA PHE A 150 -12.12 -3.80 -7.86
C PHE A 150 -13.46 -4.50 -7.54
N LEU A 151 -14.25 -4.83 -8.56
CA LEU A 151 -15.53 -5.53 -8.38
C LEU A 151 -15.37 -6.94 -7.80
N GLN A 152 -14.28 -7.65 -8.14
CA GLN A 152 -13.93 -8.94 -7.56
C GLN A 152 -13.71 -8.82 -6.05
N PHE A 153 -12.93 -7.84 -5.59
CA PHE A 153 -12.73 -7.62 -4.15
C PHE A 153 -14.00 -7.18 -3.43
N GLN A 154 -14.82 -6.31 -4.04
CA GLN A 154 -16.13 -5.94 -3.48
C GLN A 154 -17.06 -7.15 -3.28
N SER A 155 -16.90 -8.19 -4.10
CA SER A 155 -17.69 -9.41 -4.03
C SER A 155 -17.08 -10.49 -3.14
N ASP A 156 -15.82 -10.33 -2.73
CA ASP A 156 -15.11 -11.30 -1.89
C ASP A 156 -15.37 -11.03 -0.41
N GLY A 157 -16.12 -11.92 0.24
CA GLY A 157 -16.49 -11.79 1.65
C GLY A 157 -15.33 -11.80 2.65
N ARG A 158 -14.09 -12.07 2.19
CA ARG A 158 -12.87 -11.99 3.02
C ARG A 158 -12.29 -10.58 3.06
N PHE A 159 -12.65 -9.70 2.14
CA PHE A 159 -12.12 -8.35 2.03
C PHE A 159 -13.17 -7.35 2.50
N SER A 160 -13.10 -6.93 3.77
CA SER A 160 -14.02 -5.94 4.32
C SER A 160 -13.58 -4.53 3.90
N PRO A 161 -14.39 -3.74 3.18
CA PRO A 161 -14.00 -2.40 2.78
C PRO A 161 -13.62 -1.55 3.99
N PHE A 162 -12.47 -0.89 3.94
CA PHE A 162 -12.03 0.02 4.98
C PHE A 162 -12.39 1.46 4.58
N VAL A 163 -13.20 2.13 5.42
CA VAL A 163 -13.53 3.54 5.24
C VAL A 163 -12.72 4.35 6.23
N SER A 164 -11.69 5.03 5.73
CA SER A 164 -10.86 5.89 6.56
C SER A 164 -11.69 6.97 7.25
N GLN A 165 -11.38 7.29 8.50
CA GLN A 165 -11.96 8.43 9.21
C GLN A 165 -11.39 9.76 8.68
N ASP A 166 -10.17 9.73 8.12
CA ASP A 166 -9.54 10.89 7.53
C ASP A 166 -10.17 11.23 6.17
N MET A 167 -10.64 12.49 6.05
CA MET A 167 -11.28 12.98 4.83
C MET A 167 -10.32 13.00 3.64
N SER A 168 -9.06 13.36 3.87
CA SER A 168 -8.08 13.52 2.80
C SER A 168 -7.77 12.17 2.15
N MET A 169 -7.60 11.12 2.96
CA MET A 169 -7.39 9.76 2.48
C MET A 169 -8.55 9.28 1.59
N ARG A 170 -9.79 9.67 1.90
CA ARG A 170 -10.95 9.33 1.07
C ARG A 170 -10.96 10.10 -0.26
N LEU A 171 -10.43 11.32 -0.29
CA LEU A 171 -10.37 12.15 -1.50
C LEU A 171 -9.26 11.71 -2.46
N TYR A 172 -8.13 11.23 -1.94
CA TYR A 172 -7.00 10.79 -2.76
C TYR A 172 -7.20 9.40 -3.38
N GLN A 173 -8.15 8.62 -2.87
CA GLN A 173 -8.46 7.29 -3.38
C GLN A 173 -9.11 7.38 -4.76
N SER A 174 -8.55 6.64 -5.73
CA SER A 174 -9.19 6.50 -7.03
C SER A 174 -10.50 5.70 -6.91
N PRO A 175 -11.40 5.80 -7.91
CA PRO A 175 -12.64 5.02 -7.95
C PRO A 175 -12.44 3.51 -7.91
N THR A 176 -11.24 3.01 -8.20
CA THR A 176 -10.89 1.58 -8.20
C THR A 176 -9.80 1.24 -7.18
N SER A 177 -9.59 2.12 -6.19
CA SER A 177 -8.68 1.87 -5.08
C SER A 177 -9.10 0.64 -4.27
N ASN A 178 -8.11 -0.16 -3.86
CA ASN A 178 -8.32 -1.36 -3.07
C ASN A 178 -7.94 -1.07 -1.63
N CYS A 179 -8.93 -0.73 -0.79
CA CYS A 179 -8.72 -0.40 0.62
C CYS A 179 -9.58 -1.30 1.53
N TYR A 180 -8.94 -2.25 2.21
CA TYR A 180 -9.64 -3.34 2.90
C TYR A 180 -8.97 -3.73 4.22
N MET A 181 -9.78 -4.28 5.14
CA MET A 181 -9.34 -5.13 6.25
C MET A 181 -9.54 -6.59 5.84
N VAL A 182 -8.50 -7.41 6.03
CA VAL A 182 -8.44 -8.78 5.50
C VAL A 182 -7.93 -9.75 6.59
N PRO A 183 -8.59 -10.88 6.84
CA PRO A 183 -8.09 -11.89 7.78
C PRO A 183 -6.67 -12.34 7.41
N PRO A 184 -5.75 -12.50 8.37
CA PRO A 184 -4.37 -12.91 8.11
C PRO A 184 -4.27 -14.42 7.90
N THR A 185 -4.55 -14.91 6.69
CA THR A 185 -4.40 -16.32 6.31
C THR A 185 -3.42 -16.47 5.15
N ASP A 186 -2.88 -17.67 4.94
CA ASP A 186 -2.01 -17.95 3.80
C ASP A 186 -2.72 -17.66 2.47
N GLU A 187 -4.02 -17.99 2.40
CA GLU A 187 -4.84 -17.78 1.20
C GLU A 187 -5.02 -16.28 0.88
N THR A 188 -5.39 -15.47 1.86
CA THR A 188 -5.56 -14.03 1.66
C THR A 188 -4.23 -13.34 1.38
N THR A 189 -3.15 -13.78 2.04
CA THR A 189 -1.79 -13.29 1.78
C THR A 189 -1.35 -13.60 0.36
N ALA A 190 -1.66 -14.80 -0.16
CA ALA A 190 -1.38 -15.17 -1.54
C ALA A 190 -2.18 -14.31 -2.55
N ILE A 191 -3.45 -14.02 -2.28
CA ILE A 191 -4.28 -13.13 -3.11
C ILE A 191 -3.73 -11.69 -3.11
N ILE A 192 -3.35 -11.18 -1.94
CA ILE A 192 -2.72 -9.86 -1.78
C ILE A 192 -1.45 -9.79 -2.62
N ARG A 193 -0.57 -10.79 -2.50
CA ARG A 193 0.67 -10.87 -3.26
C ARG A 193 0.44 -10.90 -4.77
N ALA A 194 -0.45 -11.76 -5.25
CA ALA A 194 -0.76 -11.88 -6.67
C ALA A 194 -1.29 -10.55 -7.24
N THR A 195 -2.18 -9.89 -6.49
CA THR A 195 -2.74 -8.59 -6.86
C THR A 195 -1.68 -7.50 -6.87
N ALA A 196 -0.83 -7.46 -5.83
CA ALA A 196 0.28 -6.51 -5.73
C ALA A 196 1.23 -6.58 -6.93
N HIS A 197 1.59 -7.81 -7.35
CA HIS A 197 2.42 -8.01 -8.53
C HIS A 197 1.70 -7.64 -9.82
N GLU A 198 0.43 -8.02 -10.00
CA GLU A 198 -0.35 -7.62 -11.16
C GLU A 198 -0.39 -6.08 -11.29
N MET A 199 -0.57 -5.39 -10.16
CA MET A 199 -0.66 -3.94 -10.15
C MET A 199 0.67 -3.26 -10.49
N ILE A 200 1.78 -3.66 -9.86
CA ILE A 200 3.06 -3.05 -10.18
C ILE A 200 3.49 -3.36 -11.63
N ASP A 201 3.20 -4.57 -12.14
CA ASP A 201 3.54 -4.95 -13.52
C ASP A 201 2.75 -4.13 -14.54
N ARG A 202 1.46 -3.89 -14.27
CA ARG A 202 0.64 -3.00 -15.09
C ARG A 202 1.16 -1.57 -15.07
N TRP A 203 1.48 -1.05 -13.88
CA TRP A 203 2.00 0.30 -13.72
C TRP A 203 3.34 0.52 -14.43
N LEU A 204 4.25 -0.45 -14.32
CA LEU A 204 5.53 -0.44 -15.05
C LEU A 204 5.34 -0.48 -16.57
N GLY A 205 4.26 -1.11 -17.05
CA GLY A 205 3.90 -1.15 -18.47
C GLY A 205 3.37 0.15 -19.07
N TRP A 206 3.21 1.21 -18.26
CA TRP A 206 2.75 2.52 -18.74
C TRP A 206 3.88 3.49 -19.13
N PHE A 207 5.13 3.16 -18.76
CA PHE A 207 6.35 3.90 -19.16
C PHE A 207 6.81 3.48 -20.55
#